data_AF-A0A7S3P1I1-F1
#
_entry.id   AF-A0A7S3P1I1-F1
#
_cell.length_a   1.000
_cell.length_b   1.000
_cell.length_c   1.000
_cell.angle_alpha   90.00
_cell.angle_beta   90.00
_cell.angle_gamma   90.00
#
_symmetry.space_group_name_H-M   'P 1'
#
loop_
_entity.id
_entity.type
_entity.pdbx_description
1 polymer ?
#
loop_
_entity_poly.entity_id
_entity_poly.type
_entity_poly.pdbx_seq_one_letter_code
_entity_poly.pdbx_strand_id
1 'polypeptide(L)'
;VNLDNMPSFSKLDTISLNYNRLNDLSNVVKHLAKRSPKILHLSLLKNPINPGPENESKYEAFRKTFRKSFKKLLSLDGADFDGSSIVLPGVLSSKSQGLTPILEESKARATNYDPHKALESGGVKRGKSSTLAVTSKGKGKLTYNHKAYKKYNSTRSLADRILKS
;
A
#
# COMPACT_ATOMS: atom_id res chain seq x y z
N VAL A 1 -15.05 -16.80 7.36
CA VAL A 1 -16.36 -16.17 7.10
C VAL A 1 -17.11 -17.07 6.16
N ASN A 2 -18.32 -17.49 6.52
CA ASN A 2 -19.11 -18.38 5.67
C ASN A 2 -20.10 -17.54 4.84
N LEU A 3 -20.08 -17.69 3.52
CA LEU A 3 -20.98 -16.99 2.59
C LEU A 3 -22.32 -17.71 2.41
N ASP A 4 -22.51 -18.89 3.02
CA ASP A 4 -23.76 -19.66 2.97
C ASP A 4 -24.98 -18.84 3.40
N ASN A 5 -24.81 -18.09 4.49
CA ASN A 5 -25.88 -17.30 5.13
C ASN A 5 -26.03 -15.90 4.52
N MET A 6 -25.27 -15.59 3.46
CA MET A 6 -25.41 -14.30 2.80
C MET A 6 -26.77 -14.21 2.10
N PRO A 7 -27.56 -13.14 2.31
CA PRO A 7 -28.81 -12.96 1.60
C PRO A 7 -28.59 -12.80 0.10
N SER A 8 -29.65 -13.02 -0.69
CA SER A 8 -29.59 -12.87 -2.13
C SER A 8 -29.77 -11.40 -2.52
N PHE A 9 -28.87 -10.89 -3.34
CA PHE A 9 -28.86 -9.52 -3.82
C PHE A 9 -28.89 -9.49 -5.37
N SER A 10 -30.09 -9.61 -5.94
CA SER A 10 -30.28 -9.72 -7.40
C SER A 10 -29.98 -8.43 -8.19
N LYS A 11 -29.85 -7.29 -7.50
CA LYS A 11 -29.60 -5.96 -8.07
C LYS A 11 -28.32 -5.31 -7.56
N LEU A 12 -27.49 -6.04 -6.80
CA LEU A 12 -26.28 -5.47 -6.22
C LEU A 12 -25.16 -5.42 -7.27
N ASP A 13 -24.66 -4.22 -7.52
CA ASP A 13 -23.62 -3.97 -8.51
C ASP A 13 -22.22 -3.97 -7.89
N THR A 14 -22.09 -3.56 -6.63
CA THR A 14 -20.79 -3.47 -5.93
C THR A 14 -20.81 -4.27 -4.64
N ILE A 15 -19.81 -5.13 -4.44
CA ILE A 15 -19.57 -5.78 -3.14
C ILE A 15 -18.11 -5.60 -2.71
N SER A 16 -17.93 -5.35 -1.42
CA SER A 16 -16.62 -5.35 -0.79
C SER A 16 -16.63 -6.38 0.33
N LEU A 17 -15.76 -7.39 0.20
CA LEU A 17 -15.55 -8.42 1.21
C LEU A 17 -14.11 -8.37 1.71
N ASN A 18 -13.56 -7.17 1.89
CA ASN A 18 -12.19 -6.96 2.32
C ASN A 18 -11.97 -7.40 3.77
N TYR A 19 -10.72 -7.75 4.10
CA TYR A 19 -10.29 -8.11 5.48
C TYR A 19 -11.07 -9.28 6.10
N ASN A 20 -11.58 -10.19 5.28
CA ASN A 20 -12.23 -11.41 5.78
C ASN A 20 -11.24 -12.59 5.81
N ARG A 21 -11.70 -13.70 6.37
CA ARG A 21 -10.98 -14.99 6.37
C ARG A 21 -11.54 -15.92 5.31
N LEU A 22 -11.56 -15.46 4.06
CA LEU A 22 -11.93 -16.28 2.90
C LEU A 22 -10.68 -17.03 2.44
N ASN A 23 -10.72 -18.36 2.41
CA ASN A 23 -9.61 -19.24 2.05
C ASN A 23 -9.91 -20.18 0.87
N ASP A 24 -11.18 -20.39 0.53
CA ASP A 24 -11.60 -21.23 -0.59
C ASP A 24 -12.16 -20.38 -1.74
N LEU A 25 -11.38 -20.28 -2.82
CA LEU A 25 -11.73 -19.55 -4.03
C LEU A 25 -12.98 -20.12 -4.71
N SER A 26 -13.04 -21.45 -4.86
CA SER A 26 -14.14 -22.13 -5.55
C SER A 26 -15.45 -21.90 -4.82
N ASN A 27 -15.43 -22.00 -3.49
CA ASN A 27 -16.61 -21.76 -2.68
C ASN A 27 -17.06 -20.30 -2.78
N VAL A 28 -16.13 -19.34 -2.67
CA VAL A 28 -16.42 -17.91 -2.79
C VAL A 28 -17.08 -17.58 -4.13
N VAL A 29 -16.52 -18.07 -5.23
CA VAL A 29 -17.07 -17.86 -6.58
C VAL A 29 -18.47 -18.46 -6.70
N LYS A 30 -18.68 -19.69 -6.23
CA LYS A 30 -19.98 -20.37 -6.25
C LYS A 30 -21.05 -19.59 -5.49
N HIS A 31 -20.75 -19.14 -4.27
CA HIS A 31 -21.71 -18.39 -3.45
C HIS A 31 -21.99 -17.01 -4.01
N LEU A 32 -20.96 -16.27 -4.44
CA LEU A 32 -21.15 -14.95 -5.04
C LEU A 32 -21.95 -15.03 -6.34
N ALA A 33 -21.71 -16.02 -7.19
CA ALA A 33 -22.47 -16.22 -8.43
C ALA A 33 -23.95 -16.52 -8.15
N LYS A 34 -24.25 -17.31 -7.12
CA LYS A 34 -25.62 -17.63 -6.72
C LYS A 34 -26.34 -16.44 -6.07
N ARG A 35 -25.66 -15.70 -5.20
CA ARG A 35 -26.29 -14.66 -4.36
C ARG A 35 -26.28 -13.29 -5.00
N SER A 36 -25.30 -12.97 -5.84
CA SER A 36 -25.11 -11.64 -6.43
C SER A 36 -24.68 -11.77 -7.90
N PRO A 37 -25.56 -12.28 -8.78
CA PRO A 37 -25.23 -12.63 -10.16
C PRO A 37 -24.95 -11.43 -11.07
N LYS A 38 -25.36 -10.21 -10.67
CA LYS A 38 -25.22 -8.99 -11.48
C LYS A 38 -24.06 -8.09 -11.05
N ILE A 39 -23.18 -8.60 -10.19
CA ILE A 39 -22.06 -7.83 -9.68
C ILE A 39 -21.15 -7.29 -10.81
N LEU A 40 -20.81 -6.01 -10.71
CA LEU A 40 -19.94 -5.26 -11.61
C LEU A 40 -18.59 -4.95 -10.96
N HIS A 41 -18.58 -4.71 -9.64
CA HIS A 41 -17.37 -4.34 -8.89
C HIS A 41 -17.23 -5.23 -7.66
N LEU A 42 -16.10 -5.92 -7.56
CA LEU A 42 -15.80 -6.83 -6.45
C LEU A 42 -14.47 -6.44 -5.80
N SER A 43 -14.43 -6.37 -4.47
CA SER A 43 -13.18 -6.25 -3.72
C SER A 43 -13.04 -7.40 -2.71
N LEU A 44 -11.90 -8.08 -2.76
CA LEU A 44 -11.47 -9.20 -1.94
C LEU A 44 -10.09 -8.93 -1.32
N LEU A 45 -9.70 -7.66 -1.20
CA LEU A 45 -8.42 -7.25 -0.64
C LEU A 45 -8.23 -7.81 0.77
N LYS A 46 -6.98 -8.19 1.08
CA LYS A 46 -6.58 -8.66 2.42
C LYS A 46 -7.32 -9.92 2.89
N ASN A 47 -7.79 -10.74 1.94
CA ASN A 47 -8.23 -12.11 2.21
C ASN A 47 -7.12 -13.12 1.86
N PRO A 48 -7.01 -14.25 2.57
CA PRO A 48 -6.08 -15.33 2.22
C PRO A 48 -6.23 -15.87 0.79
N ILE A 49 -7.45 -15.90 0.22
CA ILE A 49 -7.67 -16.29 -1.19
C ILE A 49 -7.01 -15.34 -2.20
N ASN A 50 -6.77 -14.09 -1.82
CA ASN A 50 -6.24 -13.08 -2.72
C ASN A 50 -4.71 -13.14 -2.66
N PRO A 51 -4.02 -13.58 -3.73
CA PRO A 51 -2.56 -13.69 -3.75
C PRO A 51 -1.86 -12.32 -3.71
N GLY A 52 -2.62 -11.23 -3.81
CA GLY A 52 -2.10 -9.87 -3.86
C GLY A 52 -1.38 -9.56 -5.17
N PRO A 53 -1.04 -8.28 -5.42
CA PRO A 53 -0.34 -7.86 -6.63
C PRO A 53 1.15 -8.30 -6.65
N GLU A 54 1.71 -8.69 -5.51
CA GLU A 54 3.12 -9.12 -5.40
C GLU A 54 3.41 -10.40 -6.22
N ASN A 55 2.40 -11.25 -6.43
CA ASN A 55 2.51 -12.45 -7.24
C ASN A 55 1.68 -12.33 -8.52
N GLU A 56 2.14 -11.54 -9.47
CA GLU A 56 1.40 -11.17 -10.69
C GLU A 56 0.80 -12.38 -11.43
N SER A 57 1.58 -13.45 -11.64
CA SER A 57 1.09 -14.67 -12.32
C SER A 57 -0.05 -15.36 -11.57
N LYS A 58 0.04 -15.48 -10.23
CA LYS A 58 -1.02 -16.06 -9.41
C LYS A 58 -2.25 -15.15 -9.39
N TYR A 59 -2.03 -13.85 -9.32
CA TYR A 59 -3.10 -12.87 -9.35
C TYR A 59 -3.83 -12.86 -10.69
N GLU A 60 -3.12 -13.01 -11.81
CA GLU A 60 -3.73 -13.13 -13.13
C GLU A 60 -4.60 -14.38 -13.26
N ALA A 61 -4.13 -15.53 -12.76
CA ALA A 61 -4.92 -16.77 -12.71
C ALA A 61 -6.17 -16.62 -11.81
N PHE A 62 -6.01 -15.95 -10.67
CA PHE A 62 -7.10 -15.59 -9.78
C PHE A 62 -8.14 -14.70 -10.50
N ARG A 63 -7.69 -13.63 -11.17
CA ARG A 63 -8.54 -12.73 -11.98
C ARG A 63 -9.27 -13.49 -13.08
N LYS A 64 -8.59 -14.35 -13.83
CA LYS A 64 -9.18 -15.17 -14.90
C LYS A 64 -10.33 -16.04 -14.38
N THR A 65 -10.19 -16.60 -13.18
CA THR A 65 -11.26 -17.37 -12.52
C THR A 65 -12.52 -16.54 -12.32
N PHE A 66 -12.37 -15.33 -11.75
CA PHE A 66 -13.51 -14.42 -11.56
C PHE A 66 -14.11 -13.95 -12.89
N ARG A 67 -13.28 -13.61 -13.89
CA ARG A 67 -13.79 -13.19 -15.21
C ARG A 67 -14.59 -14.28 -15.91
N LYS A 68 -14.18 -15.55 -15.77
CA LYS A 68 -14.91 -16.70 -16.33
C LYS A 68 -16.29 -16.87 -15.69
N SER A 69 -16.37 -16.71 -14.38
CA SER A 69 -17.62 -16.90 -13.62
C SER A 69 -18.56 -15.70 -13.67
N PHE A 70 -18.02 -14.48 -13.74
CA PHE A 70 -18.78 -13.23 -13.72
C PHE A 70 -18.53 -12.44 -15.01
N LYS A 71 -19.29 -12.78 -16.07
CA LYS A 71 -19.15 -12.16 -17.40
C LYS A 71 -19.36 -10.63 -17.41
N LYS A 72 -20.09 -10.10 -16.43
CA LYS A 72 -20.40 -8.67 -16.29
C LYS A 72 -19.47 -7.92 -15.32
N LEU A 73 -18.53 -8.62 -14.68
CA LEU A 73 -17.62 -8.02 -13.71
C LEU A 73 -16.64 -7.10 -14.44
N LEU A 74 -16.71 -5.81 -14.13
CA LEU A 74 -15.90 -4.74 -14.71
C LEU A 74 -14.55 -4.60 -13.99
N SER A 75 -14.57 -4.63 -12.65
CA SER A 75 -13.37 -4.49 -11.84
C SER A 75 -13.27 -5.50 -10.70
N LEU A 76 -12.03 -5.90 -10.41
CA LEU A 76 -11.67 -6.74 -9.26
C LEU A 76 -10.54 -6.05 -8.48
N ASP A 77 -10.78 -5.79 -7.20
CA ASP A 77 -9.84 -5.07 -6.31
C ASP A 77 -9.44 -3.68 -6.82
N GLY A 78 -10.34 -3.02 -7.56
CA GLY A 78 -10.08 -1.73 -8.18
C GLY A 78 -9.24 -1.81 -9.47
N ALA A 79 -8.91 -3.02 -9.94
CA ALA A 79 -8.26 -3.24 -11.23
C ALA A 79 -9.26 -3.73 -12.27
N ASP A 80 -9.41 -2.98 -13.34
CA ASP A 80 -10.35 -3.27 -14.42
C ASP A 80 -9.87 -4.41 -15.32
N PHE A 81 -10.80 -5.27 -15.74
CA PHE A 81 -10.50 -6.38 -16.64
C PHE A 81 -10.14 -5.93 -18.05
N ASP A 82 -10.61 -4.74 -18.45
CA ASP A 82 -10.40 -4.19 -19.79
C ASP A 82 -9.18 -3.25 -19.84
N GLY A 83 -8.41 -3.13 -18.74
CA GLY A 83 -7.21 -2.29 -18.63
C GLY A 83 -7.48 -0.78 -18.49
N SER A 84 -8.74 -0.35 -18.54
CA SER A 84 -9.14 1.04 -18.30
C SER A 84 -9.38 1.27 -16.80
N SER A 85 -8.48 1.95 -16.09
CA SER A 85 -8.66 2.24 -14.65
C SER A 85 -9.94 3.07 -14.39
N ILE A 86 -10.99 2.47 -13.85
CA ILE A 86 -12.23 3.16 -13.46
C ILE A 86 -12.07 3.63 -12.02
N VAL A 87 -12.06 4.96 -11.83
CA VAL A 87 -12.16 5.58 -10.51
C VAL A 87 -13.57 5.32 -9.98
N LEU A 88 -13.72 4.39 -9.03
CA LEU A 88 -15.00 4.12 -8.36
C LEU A 88 -15.50 5.41 -7.67
N PRO A 89 -16.70 5.92 -8.00
CA PRO A 89 -17.25 7.09 -7.33
C PRO A 89 -17.68 6.70 -5.91
N GLY A 90 -16.95 7.16 -4.89
CA GLY A 90 -17.39 7.08 -3.49
C GLY A 90 -16.47 6.33 -2.52
N VAL A 91 -15.35 5.74 -2.97
CA VAL A 91 -14.29 5.30 -2.05
C VAL A 91 -13.16 6.31 -2.12
N LEU A 92 -12.87 6.97 -0.99
CA LEU A 92 -11.79 7.94 -0.84
C LEU A 92 -10.47 7.36 -1.35
N SER A 93 -10.17 7.65 -2.62
CA SER A 93 -8.88 7.46 -3.22
C SER A 93 -7.90 8.38 -2.50
N SER A 94 -7.20 7.81 -1.52
CA SER A 94 -6.01 8.43 -0.97
C SER A 94 -5.00 8.48 -2.09
N LYS A 95 -4.77 9.67 -2.65
CA LYS A 95 -3.66 9.97 -3.57
C LYS A 95 -2.35 9.48 -2.94
N SER A 96 -1.93 8.25 -3.23
CA SER A 96 -0.52 7.89 -3.19
C SER A 96 0.12 8.45 -4.46
N GLN A 97 0.65 9.67 -4.34
CA GLN A 97 1.57 10.20 -5.34
C GLN A 97 2.76 9.24 -5.48
N GLY A 98 3.23 9.13 -6.72
CA GLY A 98 3.99 8.00 -7.23
C GLY A 98 5.29 7.68 -6.48
N LEU A 99 5.55 6.39 -6.38
CA LEU A 99 6.87 5.84 -6.17
C LEU A 99 7.16 4.92 -7.36
N THR A 100 8.10 5.37 -8.19
CA THR A 100 8.78 4.62 -9.24
C THR A 100 9.48 3.38 -8.66
N PRO A 101 9.70 2.33 -9.47
CA PRO A 101 10.26 1.06 -9.01
C PRO A 101 11.74 1.22 -8.65
N ILE A 102 12.12 0.87 -7.42
CA ILE A 102 13.53 0.70 -7.05
C ILE A 102 13.88 -0.77 -7.25
N LEU A 103 14.77 -1.00 -8.21
CA LEU A 103 15.54 -2.23 -8.40
C LEU A 103 16.12 -2.68 -7.05
N GLU A 104 15.72 -3.85 -6.56
CA GLU A 104 16.33 -4.50 -5.41
C GLU A 104 17.37 -5.51 -5.90
N GLU A 105 18.53 -5.00 -6.32
CA GLU A 105 19.77 -5.77 -6.37
C GLU A 105 20.66 -5.32 -5.21
N SER A 106 20.82 -6.17 -4.20
CA SER A 106 22.14 -6.75 -3.88
C SER A 106 22.08 -7.60 -2.60
N LYS A 107 22.25 -8.90 -2.81
CA LYS A 107 22.83 -9.81 -1.82
C LYS A 107 24.23 -9.29 -1.48
N ALA A 108 24.47 -8.90 -0.23
CA ALA A 108 25.81 -8.92 0.34
C ALA A 108 25.73 -9.12 1.84
N ARG A 109 26.31 -10.25 2.24
CA ARG A 109 26.48 -10.83 3.56
C ARG A 109 27.75 -10.22 4.17
N ALA A 110 27.66 -9.62 5.35
CA ALA A 110 28.79 -9.27 6.22
C ALA A 110 28.27 -9.25 7.68
N THR A 111 28.41 -10.33 8.44
CA THR A 111 29.51 -10.63 9.38
C THR A 111 29.66 -9.61 10.52
N ASN A 112 29.38 -10.11 11.73
CA ASN A 112 29.94 -9.75 13.04
C ASN A 112 29.93 -8.27 13.46
N TYR A 113 28.96 -7.95 14.31
CA TYR A 113 28.95 -6.76 15.16
C TYR A 113 29.64 -7.11 16.49
N ASP A 114 30.79 -6.51 16.77
CA ASP A 114 31.52 -6.60 18.04
C ASP A 114 31.50 -5.21 18.70
N PRO A 115 30.81 -5.01 19.84
CA PRO A 115 30.57 -3.69 20.41
C PRO A 115 31.59 -3.36 21.51
N HIS A 116 32.87 -3.25 21.16
CA HIS A 116 33.87 -2.68 22.06
C HIS A 116 34.86 -1.80 21.30
N LYS A 117 34.57 -0.50 21.24
CA LYS A 117 35.52 0.65 21.24
C LYS A 117 34.89 1.86 20.56
N ALA A 118 34.64 2.91 21.34
CA ALA A 118 35.08 4.28 21.06
C ALA A 118 34.32 5.26 21.96
N LEU A 119 34.97 5.73 23.01
CA LEU A 119 34.60 7.01 23.62
C LEU A 119 35.84 7.65 24.21
N GLU A 120 36.68 8.24 23.35
CA GLU A 120 37.62 9.29 23.77
C GLU A 120 37.78 10.38 22.69
N SER A 121 37.32 11.57 23.07
CA SER A 121 38.01 12.87 22.98
C SER A 121 38.28 13.58 21.64
N GLY A 122 38.04 14.90 21.67
CA GLY A 122 38.67 15.94 20.84
C GLY A 122 38.00 16.16 19.48
N GLY A 123 37.65 17.35 19.01
CA GLY A 123 38.05 18.70 19.39
C GLY A 123 38.32 19.50 18.10
N VAL A 124 37.67 20.67 17.99
CA VAL A 124 38.22 21.92 17.40
C VAL A 124 38.02 22.22 15.88
N LYS A 125 37.50 23.45 15.68
CA LYS A 125 37.81 24.52 14.69
C LYS A 125 36.82 24.90 13.57
N ARG A 126 36.40 26.17 13.71
CA ARG A 126 35.84 27.14 12.77
C ARG A 126 36.70 27.32 11.50
N GLY A 127 36.06 27.57 10.37
CA GLY A 127 36.68 28.14 9.16
C GLY A 127 35.62 28.79 8.27
N LYS A 128 35.85 30.05 7.86
CA LYS A 128 34.96 30.93 7.09
C LYS A 128 35.15 30.75 5.56
N SER A 129 34.03 30.86 4.85
CA SER A 129 33.78 31.52 3.56
C SER A 129 34.77 31.39 2.39
N SER A 130 34.30 30.84 1.27
CA SER A 130 34.56 31.43 -0.05
C SER A 130 33.38 31.19 -1.01
N THR A 131 32.90 32.30 -1.56
CA THR A 131 31.98 32.42 -2.69
C THR A 131 32.68 32.05 -3.99
N LEU A 132 32.11 31.14 -4.76
CA LEU A 132 32.32 31.05 -6.22
C LEU A 132 30.98 30.66 -6.86
N ALA A 133 30.39 31.63 -7.56
CA ALA A 133 29.27 31.41 -8.46
C ALA A 133 29.83 30.83 -9.77
N VAL A 134 29.41 29.63 -10.17
CA VAL A 134 29.36 29.22 -11.58
C VAL A 134 28.13 28.33 -11.79
N THR A 135 27.44 28.66 -12.86
CA THR A 135 26.22 28.10 -13.41
C THR A 135 26.41 26.65 -13.90
N SER A 136 25.34 25.87 -13.81
CA SER A 136 24.88 24.85 -14.77
C SER A 136 24.45 23.51 -14.15
N LYS A 137 23.22 23.13 -14.52
CA LYS A 137 22.68 21.77 -14.69
C LYS A 137 22.73 20.83 -13.48
N GLY A 138 21.60 20.84 -12.75
CA GLY A 138 20.90 19.63 -12.31
C GLY A 138 21.67 18.65 -11.44
N LYS A 139 21.59 18.83 -10.12
CA LYS A 139 21.68 17.79 -9.07
C LYS A 139 21.41 18.48 -7.73
N GLY A 140 20.15 18.49 -7.31
CA GLY A 140 19.73 19.11 -6.06
C GLY A 140 20.35 18.37 -4.87
N LYS A 141 21.28 19.03 -4.18
CA LYS A 141 21.83 18.57 -2.90
C LYS A 141 20.73 18.68 -1.85
N LEU A 142 20.14 17.55 -1.46
CA LEU A 142 19.25 17.46 -0.30
C LEU A 142 20.03 17.90 0.94
N THR A 143 19.72 19.09 1.46
CA THR A 143 20.21 19.54 2.75
C THR A 143 19.13 19.32 3.78
N TYR A 144 19.51 18.64 4.88
CA TYR A 144 18.60 18.29 5.96
C TYR A 144 18.13 19.56 6.69
N ASN A 145 16.83 19.86 6.60
CA ASN A 145 16.24 21.04 7.23
C ASN A 145 15.91 20.74 8.71
N HIS A 146 16.86 21.03 9.58
CA HIS A 146 16.72 20.79 11.03
C HIS A 146 15.58 21.59 11.69
N LYS A 147 15.15 22.71 11.10
CA LYS A 147 14.05 23.54 11.64
C LYS A 147 12.66 22.89 11.46
N ALA A 148 12.47 22.08 10.40
CA ALA A 148 11.20 21.37 10.17
C ALA A 148 11.02 20.18 11.13
N TYR A 149 12.11 19.55 11.56
CA TYR A 149 12.06 18.36 12.41
C TYR A 149 11.57 18.66 13.85
N LYS A 150 11.78 19.88 14.35
CA LYS A 150 11.34 20.26 15.71
C LYS A 150 9.84 20.50 15.85
N LYS A 151 9.08 20.65 14.76
CA LYS A 151 7.64 20.95 14.84
C LYS A 151 6.77 19.72 15.13
N TYR A 152 7.28 18.51 14.93
CA TYR A 152 6.51 17.26 15.05
C TYR A 152 6.92 16.36 16.22
N ASN A 153 8.02 16.68 16.93
CA ASN A 153 8.44 15.96 18.13
C ASN A 153 8.10 16.74 19.41
N SER A 154 6.85 17.19 19.53
CA SER A 154 6.34 17.56 20.84
C SER A 154 6.12 16.27 21.62
N THR A 155 6.97 16.01 22.62
CA THR A 155 6.90 14.90 23.58
C THR A 155 5.70 14.98 24.52
N ARG A 156 4.68 15.77 24.17
CA ARG A 156 3.54 16.00 25.04
C ARG A 156 2.63 14.78 25.01
N SER A 157 2.69 14.05 26.13
CA SER A 157 1.87 12.87 26.41
C SER A 157 0.41 13.14 26.05
N LEU A 158 -0.25 12.14 25.47
CA LEU A 158 -1.67 12.20 25.11
C LEU A 158 -2.55 12.49 26.34
N ALA A 159 -2.10 12.08 27.53
CA ALA A 159 -2.75 12.39 28.81
C ALA A 159 -2.80 13.90 29.12
N ASP A 160 -1.74 14.66 28.80
CA ASP A 160 -1.70 16.12 29.02
C ASP A 160 -2.62 16.91 28.09
N ARG A 161 -3.05 16.31 26.97
CA ARG A 161 -4.02 16.94 26.05
C ARG A 161 -5.46 16.80 26.55
N ILE A 162 -5.78 15.72 27.25
CA ILE A 162 -7.14 15.44 27.72
C ILE A 162 -7.47 16.27 28.96
N LEU A 163 -6.52 16.46 29.88
CA LEU A 163 -6.76 17.14 31.16
C LEU A 163 -6.87 18.67 31.07
N LYS A 164 -6.63 19.28 29.91
CA LYS A 164 -6.70 20.74 29.70
C LYS A 164 -7.72 21.18 28.64
N SER A 165 -8.61 20.28 28.21
CA SER A 165 -9.75 20.63 27.35
C SER A 165 -10.99 20.92 28.18
#